data_AF-A0A5M6D2G1-F1
#
_entry.id   AF-A0A5M6D2G1-F1
#
_cell.length_a   1.000
_cell.length_b   1.000
_cell.length_c   1.000
_cell.angle_alpha   90.00
_cell.angle_beta   90.00
_cell.angle_gamma   90.00
#
_symmetry.space_group_name_H-M   'P 1'
#
loop_
_entity.id
_entity.type
_entity.pdbx_description
1 polymer ?
#
loop_
_entity_poly.entity_id
_entity_poly.type
_entity_poly.pdbx_seq_one_letter_code
_entity_poly.pdbx_strand_id
1 'polypeptide(L)'
;MKGLAYFFFYTYVGLLVVAGLWGAFIGARIDQKMLFDFDIESVNATTAASILTQYRFLRLIEFGFGLFALLFTREVFSLIKFNRLFLGVMFLGVLARAVSYLIDGPPNWLFYFFALYELIGVVLIFLYTRNKLQPHGKYT
;
A
#
# COMPACT_ATOMS: atom_id res chain seq x y z
N MET A 1 8.36 21.14 1.01
CA MET A 1 7.24 20.29 1.47
C MET A 1 6.32 19.83 0.34
N LYS A 2 5.80 20.70 -0.53
CA LYS A 2 4.91 20.29 -1.64
C LYS A 2 5.51 19.18 -2.50
N GLY A 3 6.70 19.38 -3.09
CA GLY A 3 7.35 18.39 -3.95
C GLY A 3 7.54 17.02 -3.27
N LEU A 4 7.96 17.02 -2.00
CA LEU A 4 8.12 15.79 -1.22
C LEU A 4 6.79 15.06 -1.00
N ALA A 5 5.73 15.78 -0.61
CA ALA A 5 4.42 15.15 -0.41
C ALA A 5 3.87 14.52 -1.71
N TYR A 6 4.01 15.21 -2.84
CA TYR A 6 3.63 14.64 -4.15
C TYR A 6 4.54 13.49 -4.57
N PHE A 7 5.85 13.58 -4.31
CA PHE A 7 6.78 12.49 -4.57
C PHE A 7 6.32 11.23 -3.83
N PHE A 8 6.24 11.27 -2.49
CA PHE A 8 5.84 10.13 -1.66
C PHE A 8 4.44 9.61 -2.02
N PHE A 9 3.52 10.50 -2.37
CA PHE A 9 2.20 10.09 -2.85
C PHE A 9 2.31 9.28 -4.15
N TYR A 10 2.92 9.82 -5.20
CA TYR A 10 2.97 9.16 -6.51
C TYR A 10 3.81 7.90 -6.50
N THR A 11 4.89 7.87 -5.72
CA THR A 11 5.73 6.68 -5.60
C THR A 11 5.04 5.59 -4.78
N TYR A 12 4.35 5.92 -3.69
CA TYR A 12 3.54 4.95 -2.95
C TYR A 12 2.39 4.40 -3.82
N VAL A 13 1.63 5.29 -4.46
CA VAL A 13 0.53 4.89 -5.33
C VAL A 13 1.03 4.10 -6.55
N GLY A 14 2.15 4.53 -7.13
CA GLY A 14 2.82 3.82 -8.22
C GLY A 14 3.26 2.42 -7.79
N LEU A 15 3.80 2.27 -6.57
CA LEU A 15 4.13 0.96 -6.00
C LEU A 15 2.89 0.07 -5.88
N LEU A 16 1.77 0.58 -5.36
CA LEU A 16 0.52 -0.20 -5.27
C LEU A 16 0.01 -0.65 -6.64
N VAL A 17 0.07 0.23 -7.64
CA VAL A 17 -0.38 -0.09 -9.00
C VAL A 17 0.55 -1.11 -9.66
N VAL A 18 1.86 -0.87 -9.63
CA VAL A 18 2.84 -1.75 -10.29
C VAL A 18 2.94 -3.10 -9.57
N ALA A 19 3.10 -3.09 -8.24
CA ALA A 19 3.21 -4.33 -7.46
C ALA A 19 1.89 -5.10 -7.42
N GLY A 20 0.74 -4.40 -7.35
CA GLY A 20 -0.57 -5.03 -7.41
C GLY A 20 -0.83 -5.70 -8.76
N LEU A 21 -0.54 -5.02 -9.87
CA LEU A 21 -0.67 -5.60 -11.22
C LEU A 21 0.30 -6.78 -11.42
N TRP A 22 1.56 -6.60 -11.03
CA TRP A 22 2.58 -7.64 -11.10
C TRP A 22 2.17 -8.88 -10.30
N GLY A 23 1.87 -8.73 -9.01
CA GLY A 23 1.55 -9.84 -8.13
C GLY A 23 0.22 -10.52 -8.46
N ALA A 24 -0.75 -9.80 -9.04
CA ALA A 24 -2.03 -10.39 -9.46
C ALA A 24 -1.91 -11.24 -10.73
N PHE A 25 -1.18 -10.75 -11.74
CA PHE A 25 -1.24 -11.35 -13.09
C PHE A 25 0.05 -12.02 -13.55
N ILE A 26 1.21 -11.54 -13.11
CA ILE A 26 2.50 -11.93 -13.70
C ILE A 26 3.33 -12.72 -12.68
N GLY A 27 3.70 -12.08 -11.57
CA GLY A 27 4.74 -12.53 -10.67
C GLY A 27 4.29 -13.29 -9.44
N ALA A 28 3.01 -13.70 -9.34
CA ALA A 28 2.47 -14.33 -8.13
C ALA A 28 3.36 -15.44 -7.54
N ARG A 29 3.91 -16.32 -8.38
CA ARG A 29 4.81 -17.40 -7.94
C ARG A 29 6.20 -16.89 -7.52
N ILE A 30 6.73 -15.91 -8.25
CA ILE A 30 8.03 -15.29 -7.96
C ILE A 30 7.96 -14.57 -6.61
N ASP A 31 6.88 -13.85 -6.37
CA ASP A 31 6.65 -13.12 -5.13
C ASP A 31 6.55 -14.05 -3.93
N GLN A 32 5.98 -15.26 -4.07
CA GLN A 32 5.95 -16.23 -2.97
C GLN A 32 7.37 -16.56 -2.48
N LYS A 33 8.29 -16.77 -3.41
CA LYS A 33 9.68 -17.04 -3.10
C LYS A 33 10.43 -15.80 -2.62
N MET A 34 10.29 -14.66 -3.29
CA MET A 34 11.07 -13.46 -2.97
C MET A 34 10.59 -12.74 -1.70
N LEU A 35 9.29 -12.70 -1.45
CA LEU A 35 8.71 -11.96 -0.33
C LEU A 35 8.50 -12.83 0.90
N PHE A 36 8.06 -14.07 0.72
CA PHE A 36 7.72 -14.98 1.82
C PHE A 36 8.75 -16.09 2.04
N ASP A 37 9.82 -16.15 1.24
CA ASP A 37 10.79 -17.25 1.24
C ASP A 37 10.10 -18.63 1.13
N PHE A 38 8.98 -18.66 0.42
CA PHE A 38 8.10 -19.82 0.36
C PHE A 38 8.17 -20.50 -1.01
N ASP A 39 8.52 -21.79 -1.01
CA ASP A 39 8.50 -22.62 -2.20
C ASP A 39 7.09 -23.19 -2.45
N ILE A 40 6.34 -22.50 -3.31
CA ILE A 40 4.98 -22.90 -3.69
C ILE A 40 4.92 -24.26 -4.41
N GLU A 41 6.04 -24.74 -4.95
CA GLU A 41 6.10 -26.03 -5.66
C GLU A 41 6.29 -27.21 -4.68
N SER A 42 6.66 -26.93 -3.44
CA SER A 42 6.81 -27.93 -2.38
C SER A 42 5.47 -28.44 -1.81
N VAL A 43 4.36 -27.74 -2.08
CA VAL A 43 3.01 -28.11 -1.60
C VAL A 43 2.15 -28.73 -2.70
N ASN A 44 1.07 -29.42 -2.31
CA ASN A 44 0.17 -30.03 -3.27
C ASN A 44 -0.52 -28.97 -4.17
N ALA A 45 -0.93 -29.39 -5.37
CA ALA A 45 -1.48 -28.50 -6.38
C ALA A 45 -2.72 -27.72 -5.92
N THR A 46 -3.59 -28.34 -5.13
CA THR A 46 -4.81 -27.70 -4.60
C THR A 46 -4.46 -26.59 -3.61
N THR A 47 -3.54 -26.83 -2.69
CA THR A 47 -3.07 -25.84 -1.71
C THR A 47 -2.35 -24.70 -2.40
N ALA A 48 -1.48 -25.03 -3.37
CA ALA A 48 -0.81 -24.03 -4.20
C ALA A 48 -1.83 -23.12 -4.91
N ALA A 49 -2.88 -23.70 -5.49
CA ALA A 49 -3.94 -22.95 -6.15
C ALA A 49 -4.72 -22.05 -5.18
N SER A 50 -5.02 -22.52 -3.97
CA SER A 50 -5.69 -21.73 -2.94
C SER A 50 -4.83 -20.53 -2.48
N ILE A 51 -3.55 -20.77 -2.18
CA ILE A 51 -2.60 -19.72 -1.74
C ILE A 51 -2.43 -18.67 -2.85
N LEU A 52 -2.17 -19.11 -4.09
CA LEU A 52 -1.97 -18.20 -5.22
C LEU A 52 -3.23 -17.39 -5.52
N THR A 53 -4.42 -17.99 -5.46
CA THR A 53 -5.68 -17.27 -5.68
C THR A 53 -5.91 -16.20 -4.61
N GLN A 54 -5.69 -16.52 -3.33
CA GLN A 54 -5.81 -15.56 -2.24
C GLN A 54 -4.79 -14.43 -2.37
N TYR A 55 -3.53 -14.75 -2.68
CA TYR A 55 -2.49 -13.76 -2.90
C TYR A 55 -2.84 -12.80 -4.04
N ARG A 56 -3.28 -13.33 -5.19
CA ARG A 56 -3.69 -12.52 -6.34
C ARG A 56 -4.86 -11.61 -6.02
N PHE A 57 -5.83 -12.10 -5.25
CA PHE A 57 -6.97 -11.31 -4.80
C PHE A 57 -6.52 -10.13 -3.92
N LEU A 58 -5.64 -10.37 -2.94
CA LEU A 58 -5.08 -9.30 -2.09
C LEU A 58 -4.32 -8.26 -2.92
N ARG A 59 -3.52 -8.70 -3.91
CA ARG A 59 -2.82 -7.80 -4.84
C ARG A 59 -3.75 -6.98 -5.72
N LEU A 60 -4.89 -7.54 -6.12
CA LEU A 60 -5.92 -6.77 -6.84
C LEU A 60 -6.60 -5.71 -5.98
N ILE A 61 -6.76 -5.95 -4.67
CA ILE A 61 -7.25 -4.92 -3.74
C ILE A 61 -6.25 -3.76 -3.66
N GLU A 62 -4.96 -4.06 -3.53
CA GLU A 62 -3.89 -3.04 -3.54
C GLU A 62 -3.86 -2.25 -4.86
N PHE A 63 -3.94 -2.95 -5.99
CA PHE A 63 -4.04 -2.33 -7.31
C PHE A 63 -5.25 -1.41 -7.42
N GLY A 64 -6.44 -1.88 -7.00
CA GLY A 64 -7.67 -1.10 -7.00
C GLY A 64 -7.58 0.15 -6.12
N PHE A 65 -6.97 0.03 -4.95
CA PHE A 65 -6.71 1.20 -4.08
C PHE A 65 -5.70 2.17 -4.71
N GLY A 66 -4.66 1.67 -5.37
CA GLY A 66 -3.73 2.48 -6.15
C GLY A 66 -4.43 3.26 -7.27
N LEU A 67 -5.29 2.59 -8.06
CA LEU A 67 -6.10 3.25 -9.10
C LEU A 67 -7.04 4.31 -8.52
N PHE A 68 -7.71 4.00 -7.40
CA PHE A 68 -8.53 4.97 -6.68
C PHE A 68 -7.71 6.21 -6.30
N ALA A 69 -6.52 6.02 -5.71
CA ALA A 69 -5.67 7.14 -5.33
C ALA A 69 -5.22 7.97 -6.54
N LEU A 70 -4.88 7.34 -7.68
CA LEU A 70 -4.55 8.07 -8.91
C LEU A 70 -5.74 8.90 -9.41
N LEU A 71 -6.92 8.30 -9.52
CA LEU A 71 -8.11 8.97 -10.04
C LEU A 71 -8.55 10.14 -9.15
N PHE A 72 -8.48 9.97 -7.83
CA PHE A 72 -8.88 10.97 -6.85
C PHE A 72 -7.71 11.75 -6.28
N THR A 73 -6.61 11.89 -7.03
CA THR A 73 -5.39 12.57 -6.56
C THR A 73 -5.71 13.99 -6.09
N ARG A 74 -6.51 14.74 -6.86
CA ARG A 74 -6.84 16.13 -6.53
C ARG A 74 -7.62 16.20 -5.21
N GLU A 75 -8.58 15.31 -5.03
CA GLU A 75 -9.46 15.19 -3.87
C GLU A 75 -8.68 14.76 -2.63
N VAL A 76 -7.71 13.84 -2.77
CA VAL A 76 -6.82 13.43 -1.67
C VAL A 76 -6.03 14.61 -1.11
N PHE A 77 -5.65 15.58 -1.95
CA PHE A 77 -4.91 16.76 -1.50
C PHE A 77 -5.79 17.97 -1.13
N SER A 78 -7.09 17.96 -1.46
CA SER A 78 -7.98 19.12 -1.26
C SER A 78 -9.12 18.87 -0.26
N LEU A 79 -9.60 17.64 -0.10
CA LEU A 79 -10.78 17.31 0.69
C LEU A 79 -10.43 16.46 1.92
N ILE A 80 -10.94 16.87 3.08
CA ILE A 80 -10.65 16.20 4.37
C ILE A 80 -10.98 14.69 4.32
N LYS A 81 -12.13 14.32 3.74
CA LYS A 81 -12.60 12.92 3.73
C LYS A 81 -11.65 12.00 2.94
N PHE A 82 -11.27 12.42 1.73
CA PHE A 82 -10.37 11.65 0.87
C PHE A 82 -8.96 11.59 1.45
N ASN A 83 -8.47 12.71 2.00
CA ASN A 83 -7.17 12.76 2.64
C ASN A 83 -7.08 11.82 3.85
N ARG A 84 -8.07 11.85 4.74
CA ARG A 84 -8.10 10.98 5.93
C ARG A 84 -8.26 9.52 5.57
N LEU A 85 -9.06 9.20 4.55
CA LEU A 85 -9.18 7.83 4.06
C LEU A 85 -7.82 7.33 3.54
N PHE A 86 -7.17 8.10 2.67
CA PHE A 86 -5.89 7.74 2.07
C PHE A 86 -4.79 7.55 3.15
N LEU A 87 -4.62 8.55 4.02
CA LEU A 87 -3.65 8.48 5.12
C LEU A 87 -3.99 7.40 6.13
N GLY A 88 -5.28 7.16 6.37
CA GLY A 88 -5.77 6.09 7.24
C GLY A 88 -5.35 4.71 6.71
N VAL A 89 -5.56 4.45 5.42
CA VAL A 89 -5.12 3.19 4.80
C VAL A 89 -3.61 3.02 4.86
N MET A 90 -2.83 4.05 4.51
CA MET A 90 -1.36 3.99 4.63
C MET A 90 -0.91 3.72 6.07
N PHE A 91 -1.50 4.42 7.05
CA PHE A 91 -1.14 4.26 8.45
C PHE A 91 -1.53 2.87 8.99
N LEU A 92 -2.69 2.34 8.59
CA LEU A 92 -3.08 0.97 8.91
C LEU A 92 -2.09 -0.05 8.33
N GLY A 93 -1.52 0.20 7.15
CA GLY A 93 -0.44 -0.64 6.60
C GLY A 93 0.82 -0.65 7.48
N VAL A 94 1.22 0.51 8.01
CA VAL A 94 2.33 0.59 8.97
C VAL A 94 1.99 -0.11 10.28
N LEU A 95 0.77 0.08 10.81
CA LEU A 95 0.32 -0.60 12.02
C LEU A 95 0.26 -2.12 11.87
N ALA A 96 -0.26 -2.61 10.74
CA ALA A 96 -0.31 -4.04 10.46
C ALA A 96 1.10 -4.64 10.50
N ARG A 97 2.09 -3.96 9.91
CA ARG A 97 3.49 -4.36 10.01
C ARG A 97 4.01 -4.31 11.46
N ALA A 98 3.75 -3.25 12.20
CA ALA A 98 4.16 -3.19 13.61
C ALA A 98 3.58 -4.37 14.43
N VAL A 99 2.32 -4.73 14.21
CA VAL A 99 1.67 -5.88 14.84
C VAL A 99 2.31 -7.20 14.41
N SER A 100 2.55 -7.40 13.11
CA SER A 100 3.24 -8.61 12.61
C SER A 100 4.64 -8.76 13.19
N TYR A 101 5.40 -7.68 13.34
CA TYR A 101 6.71 -7.74 13.98
C TYR A 101 6.63 -8.21 15.44
N LEU A 102 5.62 -7.76 16.18
CA LEU A 102 5.43 -8.11 17.59
C LEU A 102 4.92 -9.54 17.80
N ILE A 103 4.06 -10.04 16.90
CA ILE A 103 3.41 -11.34 17.02
C ILE A 103 4.22 -12.45 16.33
N ASP A 104 4.67 -12.20 15.10
CA ASP A 104 5.26 -13.20 14.21
C ASP A 104 6.80 -13.14 14.17
N GLY A 105 7.40 -12.09 14.74
CA GLY A 105 8.84 -11.89 14.81
C GLY A 105 9.44 -11.07 13.66
N PRO A 106 10.77 -10.89 13.63
CA PRO A 106 11.44 -10.01 12.68
C PRO A 106 11.40 -10.58 11.25
N PRO A 107 10.74 -9.89 10.29
CA PRO A 107 10.68 -10.34 8.91
C PRO A 107 11.92 -9.92 8.12
N ASN A 108 11.90 -10.17 6.80
CA ASN A 108 12.96 -9.77 5.87
C ASN A 108 13.24 -8.25 5.87
N TRP A 109 14.39 -7.85 5.32
CA TRP A 109 14.81 -6.44 5.32
C TRP A 109 13.86 -5.51 4.53
N LEU A 110 13.20 -6.03 3.48
CA LEU A 110 12.24 -5.28 2.65
C LEU A 110 11.06 -4.76 3.47
N PHE A 111 10.65 -5.52 4.48
CA PHE A 111 9.60 -5.11 5.40
C PHE A 111 9.91 -3.80 6.11
N TYR A 112 11.11 -3.65 6.67
CA TYR A 112 11.52 -2.43 7.37
C TYR A 112 11.60 -1.25 6.42
N PHE A 113 12.08 -1.48 5.20
CA PHE A 113 12.11 -0.46 4.16
C PHE A 113 10.70 0.07 3.87
N PHE A 114 9.73 -0.81 3.58
CA PHE A 114 8.35 -0.40 3.32
C PHE A 114 7.68 0.26 4.53
N ALA A 115 7.87 -0.28 5.73
CA ALA A 115 7.29 0.30 6.95
C ALA A 115 7.81 1.72 7.21
N LEU A 116 9.13 1.93 7.12
CA LEU A 116 9.74 3.25 7.31
C LEU A 116 9.31 4.22 6.19
N TYR A 117 9.32 3.73 4.95
CA TYR A 117 8.94 4.50 3.78
C TYR A 117 7.49 5.02 3.86
N GLU A 118 6.55 4.13 4.19
CA GLU A 118 5.14 4.49 4.36
C GLU A 118 4.93 5.43 5.55
N LEU A 119 5.62 5.20 6.68
CA LEU A 119 5.52 6.08 7.83
C LEU A 119 5.99 7.51 7.51
N ILE A 120 7.13 7.64 6.82
CA ILE A 120 7.62 8.94 6.35
C ILE A 120 6.61 9.58 5.39
N GLY A 121 6.05 8.79 4.46
CA GLY A 121 5.01 9.25 3.55
C GLY A 121 3.78 9.80 4.27
N VAL A 122 3.25 9.07 5.25
CA VAL A 122 2.11 9.50 6.07
C VAL A 122 2.40 10.82 6.77
N VAL A 123 3.55 10.93 7.45
CA VAL A 123 3.93 12.13 8.19
C VAL A 123 4.07 13.34 7.25
N LEU A 124 4.78 13.18 6.13
CA LEU A 124 5.02 14.28 5.20
C LEU A 124 3.75 14.76 4.50
N ILE A 125 2.89 13.83 4.07
CA ILE A 125 1.62 14.18 3.42
C ILE A 125 0.70 14.84 4.45
N PHE A 126 0.58 14.30 5.67
CA PHE A 126 -0.21 14.90 6.74
C PHE A 126 0.22 16.33 7.09
N LEU A 127 1.53 16.55 7.29
CA LEU A 127 2.07 17.87 7.60
C LEU A 127 1.82 18.87 6.46
N TYR A 128 1.84 18.41 5.21
CA TYR A 128 1.54 19.24 4.05
C TYR A 128 0.05 19.55 3.91
N THR A 129 -0.84 18.60 4.17
CA THR A 129 -2.29 18.74 3.95
C THR A 129 -3.03 19.36 5.13
N ARG A 130 -2.54 19.25 6.37
CA ARG A 130 -3.28 19.68 7.59
C ARG A 130 -3.93 21.07 7.53
N ASN A 131 -3.32 22.04 6.84
CA ASN A 131 -3.81 23.43 6.75
C ASN A 131 -4.47 23.77 5.40
N LYS A 132 -4.56 22.81 4.47
CA LYS A 132 -5.04 23.04 3.09
C LYS A 132 -6.37 22.35 2.79
N LEU A 133 -6.86 21.52 3.69
CA LEU A 133 -8.03 20.68 3.45
C LEU A 133 -9.32 21.44 3.68
N GLN A 134 -10.23 21.34 2.71
CA GLN A 134 -11.58 21.89 2.80
C GLN A 134 -12.58 20.83 3.30
N PRO A 135 -13.57 21.22 4.11
CA PRO A 135 -14.70 20.36 4.42
C PRO A 135 -15.45 19.99 3.13
N HIS A 136 -15.83 18.73 3.02
CA HIS A 136 -16.59 18.22 1.88
C HIS A 136 -17.93 19.00 1.75
N GLY A 137 -18.21 19.54 0.56
CA GLY A 137 -19.43 20.31 0.27
C GLY A 137 -19.23 21.82 0.08
N LYS A 138 -18.01 22.35 0.23
CA LYS A 138 -17.68 23.72 -0.21
C LYS A 138 -17.02 23.66 -1.59
N TYR A 139 -17.82 23.63 -2.64
CA TYR A 139 -17.35 23.97 -3.98
C TYR A 139 -17.36 25.51 -4.08
N THR A 140 -16.22 26.14 -3.85
CA THR A 140 -15.95 27.51 -4.29
C THR A 140 -15.14 27.47 -5.57
#